data_AF-A0A5C7B4E1-F1
#
_entry.id   AF-A0A5C7B4E1-F1
#
_cell.length_a   1.000
_cell.length_b   1.000
_cell.length_c   1.000
_cell.angle_alpha   90.00
_cell.angle_beta   90.00
_cell.angle_gamma   90.00
#
_symmetry.space_group_name_H-M   'P 1'
#
loop_
_entity.id
_entity.type
_entity.pdbx_description
1 polymer ?
#
loop_
_entity_poly.entity_id
_entity_poly.type
_entity_poly.pdbx_seq_one_letter_code
_entity_poly.pdbx_strand_id
1 'polypeptide(L)' 'MNIFKFTAEFDSEESCRRHFKEERDKIGVICQKCSNTTHYWIKSQWSYECKSCRSRTSLR' A
#
# COMPACT_ATOMS: atom_id res chain seq x y z
N MET A 1 6.82 -13.79 12.26
CA MET A 1 6.99 -14.05 10.81
C MET A 1 8.46 -13.86 10.47
N ASN A 2 9.12 -14.90 9.96
CA ASN A 2 10.53 -14.83 9.59
C ASN A 2 10.62 -14.42 8.10
N ILE A 3 11.52 -13.50 7.76
CA ILE A 3 11.77 -13.04 6.37
C ILE A 3 11.92 -14.19 5.35
N PHE A 4 12.43 -15.35 5.79
CA PHE A 4 12.61 -16.55 4.96
C PHE A 4 11.31 -17.29 4.61
N LYS A 5 10.24 -17.15 5.42
CA LYS A 5 8.91 -17.70 5.07
C LYS A 5 8.18 -16.81 4.06
N PHE A 6 8.49 -15.52 4.07
CA PHE A 6 7.90 -14.54 3.17
C PHE A 6 8.33 -14.77 1.71
N THR A 7 9.58 -15.18 1.48
CA THR A 7 10.08 -15.53 0.14
C THR A 7 9.58 -16.88 -0.38
N ALA A 8 9.03 -17.73 0.48
CA ALA A 8 8.55 -19.08 0.12
C ALA A 8 7.06 -19.12 -0.25
N GLU A 9 6.25 -18.18 0.24
CA GLU A 9 4.81 -18.10 -0.07
C GLU A 9 4.49 -17.12 -1.22
N PHE A 10 5.42 -16.24 -1.60
CA PHE A 10 5.26 -15.32 -2.72
C PHE A 10 6.23 -15.68 -3.84
N ASP A 11 5.84 -16.66 -4.68
CA ASP A 11 6.54 -17.07 -5.90
C ASP A 11 6.72 -15.92 -6.92
N SER A 12 6.03 -14.79 -6.73
CA SER A 12 6.11 -13.61 -7.60
C SER A 12 5.93 -12.29 -6.84
N GLU A 13 6.76 -11.31 -7.20
CA GLU A 13 6.81 -9.94 -6.62
C GLU A 13 5.47 -9.19 -6.75
N GLU A 14 4.62 -9.61 -7.68
CA GLU A 14 3.29 -9.06 -7.94
C GLU A 14 2.25 -9.51 -6.90
N SER A 15 2.22 -10.80 -6.56
CA SER A 15 1.33 -11.36 -5.54
C SER A 15 1.65 -10.78 -4.16
N CYS A 16 2.94 -10.63 -3.85
CA CYS A 16 3.39 -10.00 -2.61
C CYS A 16 2.91 -8.56 -2.50
N ARG A 17 3.05 -7.76 -3.55
CA ARG A 17 2.57 -6.37 -3.59
C ARG A 17 1.05 -6.28 -3.45
N ARG A 18 0.31 -7.19 -4.08
CA ARG A 18 -1.16 -7.21 -3.97
C ARG A 18 -1.61 -7.55 -2.56
N HIS A 19 -1.02 -8.56 -1.93
CA HIS A 19 -1.33 -8.93 -0.55
C HIS A 19 -1.01 -7.77 0.42
N PHE A 20 0.14 -7.11 0.24
CA PHE A 20 0.52 -5.96 1.06
C PHE A 20 -0.44 -4.77 0.89
N LYS A 21 -0.94 -4.56 -0.34
CA LYS A 21 -1.99 -3.56 -0.60
C LYS A 21 -3.28 -3.91 0.13
N GLU A 22 -3.75 -5.16 0.07
CA GLU A 22 -4.98 -5.61 0.73
C GLU A 22 -4.88 -5.47 2.25
N GLU A 23 -3.76 -5.87 2.85
CA GLU A 23 -3.49 -5.68 4.27
C GLU A 23 -3.54 -4.20 4.64
N ARG A 24 -2.93 -3.33 3.83
CA ARG A 24 -2.90 -1.89 4.13
C ARG A 24 -4.23 -1.19 3.91
N ASP A 25 -5.04 -1.68 2.98
CA ASP A 25 -6.42 -1.23 2.78
C ASP A 25 -7.28 -1.59 3.99
N LYS A 26 -7.10 -2.79 4.57
CA LYS A 26 -7.77 -3.20 5.82
C LYS A 26 -7.38 -2.34 7.02
N ILE A 27 -6.09 -1.98 7.15
CA ILE A 27 -5.60 -1.11 8.24
C ILE A 27 -6.15 0.32 8.07
N GLY A 28 -6.39 0.74 6.83
CA GLY A 28 -6.81 2.08 6.49
C GLY A 28 -5.61 3.01 6.29
N VAL A 29 -5.50 3.61 5.10
CA VAL A 29 -4.46 4.60 4.82
C VAL A 29 -4.91 5.98 5.28
N ILE A 30 -4.10 6.60 6.13
CA ILE A 30 -4.28 7.97 6.62
C ILE A 30 -3.16 8.85 6.06
N CYS A 31 -3.53 9.99 5.48
CA CYS A 31 -2.57 10.94 4.97
C CYS A 31 -1.80 11.60 6.12
N GLN A 32 -0.48 11.45 6.16
CA GLN A 32 0.37 12.05 7.19
C GLN A 32 0.37 13.59 7.18
N LYS A 33 -0.06 14.22 6.06
CA LYS A 33 -0.04 15.67 5.89
C LYS A 33 -1.34 16.37 6.31
N CYS A 34 -2.48 15.72 6.11
CA CYS A 34 -3.80 16.32 6.34
C CYS A 34 -4.75 15.41 7.14
N SER A 35 -4.28 14.25 7.58
CA SER A 35 -5.05 13.23 8.30
C SER A 35 -6.29 12.71 7.59
N ASN A 36 -6.46 13.01 6.30
CA ASN A 36 -7.56 12.49 5.51
C ASN A 36 -7.38 10.98 5.27
N THR A 37 -8.49 10.23 5.30
CA THR A 37 -8.53 8.79 5.03
C THR A 37 -8.83 8.48 3.56
N THR A 38 -9.28 9.47 2.80
CA THR A 38 -9.65 9.27 1.40
C THR A 38 -8.46 9.42 0.46
N HIS A 39 -8.18 8.37 -0.30
CA HIS A 39 -7.06 8.32 -1.24
C HIS A 39 -7.51 7.78 -2.61
N TYR A 40 -6.81 8.18 -3.66
CA TYR A 40 -6.84 7.55 -4.97
C TYR A 40 -5.74 6.49 -5.04
N TRP A 41 -6.08 5.30 -5.52
CA TRP A 41 -5.12 4.24 -5.74
C TRP A 41 -4.51 4.35 -7.14
N ILE A 42 -3.20 4.57 -7.23
CA ILE A 42 -2.45 4.63 -8.48
C ILE A 42 -1.79 3.27 -8.71
N LYS A 43 -2.46 2.38 -9.45
CA LYS A 43 -1.96 1.02 -9.75
C LYS A 43 -0.59 1.05 -10.45
N SER A 44 -0.36 2.00 -11.36
CA SER A 44 0.89 2.09 -12.12
C SER A 44 2.11 2.40 -11.27
N GLN A 45 1.95 3.18 -10.20
CA GLN A 45 3.03 3.57 -9.28
C GLN A 45 2.97 2.82 -7.94
N TRP A 46 1.93 2.01 -7.72
CA TRP A 46 1.64 1.38 -6.42
C TRP A 46 1.65 2.39 -5.27
N SER A 47 0.93 3.51 -5.46
CA SER A 47 0.90 4.62 -4.51
C SER A 47 -0.52 5.11 -4.24
N TYR A 48 -0.74 5.59 -3.02
CA TYR A 48 -1.96 6.26 -2.60
C TYR A 48 -1.77 7.77 -2.76
N GLU A 49 -2.64 8.43 -3.51
CA GLU A 49 -2.67 9.89 -3.60
C GLU A 49 -3.82 10.44 -2.76
N CYS A 50 -3.54 11.29 -1.78
CA CYS A 50 -4.58 11.87 -0.95
C CYS A 50 -5.53 12.76 -1.76
N LYS A 51 -6.85 12.57 -1.60
CA LYS A 51 -7.84 13.40 -2.32
C LYS A 51 -7.87 14.86 -1.87
N SER A 52 -7.45 15.14 -0.63
CA SER A 52 -7.50 16.48 -0.05
C SER A 52 -6.24 17.29 -0.39
N CYS A 53 -5.04 16.77 -0.09
CA CYS A 53 -3.79 17.51 -0.24
C CYS A 53 -2.89 17.02 -1.38
N ARG A 54 -3.35 16.06 -2.20
CA ARG A 54 -2.59 15.44 -3.31
C ARG A 54 -1.24 14.82 -2.92
N SER A 55 -1.00 14.63 -1.61
CA SER A 55 0.24 14.00 -1.13
C SER A 55 0.25 12.52 -1.49
N ARG A 56 1.39 12.03 -1.97
CA ARG A 56 1.57 10.64 -2.38
C ARG A 56 2.22 9.82 -1.28
N THR A 57 1.65 8.66 -1.02
CA THR A 57 2.17 7.66 -0.08
C THR A 57 2.37 6.36 -0.85
N SER A 58 3.62 6.03 -1.13
CA SER A 58 3.98 4.78 -1.81
C SER A 58 3.63 3.57 -0.96
N LEU A 59 3.35 2.42 -1.59
CA LEU A 59 3.11 1.15 -0.89
C LEU A 59 4.38 0.57 -0.25
N ARG A 60 5.56 1.01 -0.71
CA ARG A 60 6.90 0.61 -0.23
C ARG A 60 7.31 1.36 1.03
#